data_AF-A0A1W1XG17-F1
#
_entry.id   AF-A0A1W1XG17-F1
#
_cell.length_a   1.000
_cell.length_b   1.000
_cell.length_c   1.000
_cell.angle_alpha   90.00
_cell.angle_beta   90.00
_cell.angle_gamma   90.00
#
_symmetry.space_group_name_H-M   'P 1'
#
loop_
_entity.id
_entity.type
_entity.pdbx_description
1 polymer ?
#
loop_
_entity_poly.entity_id
_entity_poly.type
_entity_poly.pdbx_seq_one_letter_code
_entity_poly.pdbx_strand_id
1 'polypeptide(L)'
;MGRFPVYQSPDLDEVEQRLRSGLQYHGYLEGDPRALIQILTEDEKAVKEAGLFHDAIARRLRRLTDAAKKGLGDPVVVEERFRVRIEAARGKLPCPWGHPGLYPKTHVELERLDTGERLQWTDLSIHFIEAHGFYQGAQSPYRLDPKKVIGILGLQPEASSPPIPPP
;
A
#
# COMPACT_ATOMS: atom_id res chain seq x y z
N MET A 1 2.72 12.87 -8.16
CA MET A 1 2.68 12.16 -9.46
C MET A 1 3.72 11.04 -9.42
N GLY A 2 3.31 9.78 -9.41
CA GLY A 2 4.24 8.66 -9.59
C GLY A 2 4.86 8.70 -10.99
N ARG A 3 6.18 8.65 -11.07
CA ARG A 3 6.93 8.56 -12.34
C ARG A 3 6.96 7.10 -12.77
N PHE A 4 6.08 6.71 -13.68
CA PHE A 4 6.13 5.40 -14.34
C PHE A 4 6.25 5.65 -15.86
N PRO A 5 7.17 4.98 -16.56
CA PRO A 5 7.83 3.71 -16.20
C PRO A 5 9.01 3.83 -15.21
N VAL A 6 9.18 2.79 -14.38
CA VAL A 6 10.37 2.56 -13.53
C VAL A 6 11.35 1.70 -14.31
N TYR A 7 12.64 1.97 -14.19
CA TYR A 7 13.71 1.23 -14.87
C TYR A 7 14.68 0.66 -13.83
N GLN A 8 15.32 -0.46 -14.17
CA GLN A 8 16.42 -0.99 -13.35
C GLN A 8 17.58 0.01 -13.34
N SER A 9 18.09 0.32 -12.14
CA SER A 9 19.20 1.25 -11.93
C SER A 9 20.00 0.84 -10.68
N PRO A 10 21.25 1.31 -10.52
CA PRO A 10 22.03 1.08 -9.29
C PRO A 10 21.30 1.52 -8.02
N ASP A 11 20.59 2.65 -8.08
CA ASP A 11 19.77 3.13 -6.96
C ASP A 11 18.66 2.12 -6.61
N LEU A 12 18.03 1.51 -7.61
CA LEU A 12 16.98 0.50 -7.39
C LEU A 12 17.55 -0.80 -6.84
N ASP A 13 18.77 -1.18 -7.23
CA ASP A 13 19.49 -2.32 -6.67
C ASP A 13 19.83 -2.09 -5.18
N GLU A 14 20.28 -0.88 -4.81
CA GLU A 14 20.49 -0.53 -3.40
C GLU A 14 19.20 -0.57 -2.58
N VAL A 15 18.10 -0.10 -3.15
CA VAL A 15 16.78 -0.20 -2.53
C VAL A 15 16.39 -1.66 -2.35
N GLU A 16 16.56 -2.49 -3.37
CA GLU A 16 16.27 -3.92 -3.30
C GLU A 16 17.11 -4.59 -2.19
N GLN A 17 18.41 -4.27 -2.11
CA GLN A 17 19.27 -4.75 -1.03
C GLN A 17 18.72 -4.34 0.34
N ARG A 18 18.31 -3.08 0.55
CA ARG A 18 17.71 -2.61 1.82
C ARG A 18 16.40 -3.33 2.15
N LEU A 19 15.57 -3.62 1.14
CA LEU A 19 14.31 -4.34 1.29
C LEU A 19 14.51 -5.83 1.61
N ARG A 20 15.55 -6.45 1.06
CA ARG A 20 15.91 -7.86 1.31
C ARG A 20 16.71 -8.06 2.59
N SER A 21 17.57 -7.12 2.96
CA SER A 21 18.54 -7.28 4.05
C SER A 21 17.93 -7.29 5.44
N GLY A 22 16.61 -7.17 5.58
CA GLY A 22 15.86 -7.74 6.71
C GLY A 22 16.25 -7.30 8.13
N LEU A 23 17.08 -6.27 8.32
CA LEU A 23 17.42 -5.73 9.65
C LEU A 23 16.28 -4.87 10.24
N GLN A 24 15.17 -4.73 9.51
CA GLN A 24 13.94 -4.08 9.98
C GLN A 24 12.79 -5.11 9.88
N TYR A 25 12.15 -5.38 11.01
CA TYR A 25 11.15 -6.41 11.35
C TYR A 25 9.87 -6.51 10.47
N HIS A 26 9.93 -6.25 9.16
CA HIS A 26 8.73 -6.07 8.34
C HIS A 26 8.70 -6.88 7.03
N GLY A 27 9.72 -7.70 6.76
CA GLY A 27 9.66 -8.72 5.71
C GLY A 27 9.22 -8.20 4.33
N TYR A 28 9.71 -7.03 3.91
CA TYR A 28 9.17 -6.31 2.74
C TYR A 28 9.24 -7.10 1.43
N LEU A 29 10.32 -7.86 1.23
CA LEU A 29 10.51 -8.78 0.11
C LEU A 29 10.71 -10.22 0.59
N GLU A 30 10.28 -10.52 1.81
CA GLU A 30 10.46 -11.85 2.40
C GLU A 30 9.85 -12.92 1.48
N GLY A 31 10.63 -13.99 1.25
CA GLY A 31 10.24 -15.13 0.42
C GLY A 31 9.94 -14.85 -1.06
N ASP A 32 10.12 -13.63 -1.56
CA ASP A 32 9.88 -13.30 -2.97
C ASP A 32 11.17 -13.38 -3.79
N PRO A 33 11.29 -14.34 -4.73
CA PRO A 33 12.50 -14.50 -5.54
C PRO A 33 12.59 -13.48 -6.68
N ARG A 34 11.51 -12.76 -7.00
CA ARG A 34 11.48 -11.80 -8.11
C ARG A 34 12.35 -10.58 -7.79
N ALA A 35 13.00 -10.02 -8.80
CA ALA A 35 13.68 -8.74 -8.67
C ALA A 35 12.68 -7.61 -8.36
N LEU A 36 13.11 -6.56 -7.67
CA LEU A 36 12.23 -5.45 -7.27
C LEU A 36 11.56 -4.82 -8.49
N ILE A 37 12.31 -4.59 -9.57
CA ILE A 37 11.78 -4.04 -10.82
C ILE A 37 10.64 -4.88 -11.41
N GLN A 38 10.72 -6.21 -11.30
CA GLN A 38 9.70 -7.11 -11.79
C GLN A 38 8.42 -6.96 -10.97
N ILE A 39 8.53 -6.90 -9.64
CA ILE A 39 7.39 -6.70 -8.73
C ILE A 39 6.69 -5.37 -9.03
N LEU A 40 7.46 -4.27 -9.13
CA LEU A 40 6.91 -2.94 -9.45
C LEU A 40 6.20 -2.93 -10.80
N THR A 41 6.78 -3.58 -11.82
CA THR A 41 6.20 -3.62 -13.17
C THR A 41 4.90 -4.44 -13.20
N GLU A 42 4.87 -5.59 -12.51
CA GLU A 42 3.68 -6.43 -12.41
C GLU A 42 2.56 -5.74 -11.63
N ASP A 43 2.88 -5.06 -10.53
CA ASP A 43 1.92 -4.33 -9.72
C ASP A 43 1.34 -3.11 -10.48
N GLU A 44 2.19 -2.33 -11.15
CA GLU A 44 1.79 -1.23 -12.03
C GLU A 44 0.86 -1.71 -13.16
N LYS A 45 1.18 -2.83 -13.79
CA LYS A 45 0.32 -3.44 -14.82
C LYS A 45 -1.07 -3.78 -14.26
N ALA A 46 -1.14 -4.41 -13.09
CA ALA A 46 -2.41 -4.79 -12.48
C ALA A 46 -3.29 -3.57 -12.13
N VAL A 47 -2.69 -2.48 -11.67
CA VAL A 47 -3.41 -1.23 -11.36
C VAL A 47 -3.90 -0.54 -12.63
N LYS A 48 -3.06 -0.49 -13.68
CA LYS A 48 -3.43 0.05 -15.00
C LYS A 48 -4.54 -0.74 -15.68
N GLU A 49 -4.51 -2.08 -15.62
CA GLU A 49 -5.57 -2.94 -16.15
C GLU A 49 -6.93 -2.66 -15.47
N ALA A 50 -6.92 -2.24 -14.21
CA ALA A 50 -8.11 -1.84 -13.48
C ALA A 50 -8.56 -0.39 -13.75
N GLY A 51 -7.85 0.36 -14.60
CA GLY A 51 -8.16 1.77 -14.90
C GLY A 51 -7.94 2.72 -13.71
N LEU A 52 -7.06 2.34 -12.78
CA LEU A 52 -6.80 3.08 -11.55
C LEU A 52 -5.39 3.66 -11.54
N PHE A 53 -5.13 4.47 -10.51
CA PHE A 53 -3.81 4.99 -10.17
C PHE A 53 -3.44 4.57 -8.74
N HIS A 54 -2.15 4.40 -8.46
CA HIS A 54 -1.67 4.02 -7.13
C HIS A 54 -2.13 5.01 -6.03
N ASP A 55 -2.22 6.31 -6.34
CA ASP A 55 -2.66 7.32 -5.38
C ASP A 55 -4.12 7.13 -4.96
N ALA A 56 -4.99 6.65 -5.85
CA ALA A 56 -6.38 6.34 -5.53
C ALA A 56 -6.46 5.21 -4.49
N ILE A 57 -5.65 4.16 -4.67
CA ILE A 57 -5.57 3.02 -3.75
C ILE A 57 -4.99 3.47 -2.41
N ALA A 58 -3.87 4.20 -2.42
CA ALA A 58 -3.24 4.73 -1.21
C ALA A 58 -4.18 5.65 -0.43
N ARG A 59 -4.90 6.55 -1.11
CA ARG A 59 -5.88 7.46 -0.51
C ARG A 59 -7.01 6.69 0.16
N ARG A 60 -7.48 5.59 -0.45
CA ARG A 60 -8.51 4.73 0.14
C ARG A 60 -8.01 4.05 1.42
N LEU A 61 -6.83 3.44 1.38
CA LEU A 61 -6.21 2.83 2.56
C LEU A 61 -6.00 3.84 3.68
N ARG A 62 -5.54 5.06 3.34
CA ARG A 62 -5.34 6.16 4.31
C ARG A 62 -6.63 6.56 5.00
N ARG A 63 -7.74 6.72 4.27
CA ARG A 63 -9.05 7.03 4.86
C ARG A 63 -9.50 5.95 5.86
N LEU A 64 -9.29 4.68 5.54
CA LEU A 64 -9.63 3.56 6.43
C LEU A 64 -8.73 3.55 7.67
N THR A 65 -7.43 3.78 7.51
CA THR A 65 -6.49 3.94 8.62
C THR A 65 -6.87 5.10 9.54
N ASP A 66 -7.23 6.26 8.96
CA ASP A 66 -7.62 7.43 9.75
C ASP A 66 -8.96 7.25 10.45
N ALA A 67 -9.89 6.48 9.87
CA ALA A 67 -11.10 6.04 10.56
C ALA A 67 -10.77 5.11 11.73
N ALA A 68 -9.90 4.12 11.54
CA ALA A 68 -9.48 3.18 12.59
C ALA A 68 -8.77 3.89 13.76
N LYS A 69 -7.96 4.91 13.49
CA LYS A 69 -7.30 5.73 14.52
C LYS A 69 -8.30 6.37 15.50
N LYS A 70 -9.53 6.66 15.06
CA LYS A 70 -10.59 7.21 15.94
C LYS A 70 -11.13 6.18 16.94
N GLY A 71 -10.96 4.89 16.67
CA GLY A 71 -11.34 3.80 17.56
C GLY A 71 -10.38 3.58 18.73
N LEU A 72 -9.22 4.26 18.76
CA LEU A 72 -8.24 4.19 19.85
C LEU A 72 -7.79 2.77 20.24
N GLY A 73 -7.77 1.84 19.28
CA GLY A 73 -7.38 0.44 19.46
C GLY A 73 -8.55 -0.53 19.35
N ASP A 74 -9.78 -0.07 19.57
CA ASP A 74 -10.98 -0.87 19.37
C ASP A 74 -11.34 -0.99 17.87
N PRO A 75 -11.92 -2.12 17.44
CA PRO A 75 -12.43 -2.26 16.08
C PRO A 75 -13.54 -1.23 15.80
N VAL A 76 -13.44 -0.55 14.67
CA VAL A 76 -14.47 0.37 14.16
C VAL A 76 -15.12 -0.22 12.91
N VAL A 77 -16.43 0.01 12.76
CA VAL A 77 -17.13 -0.30 11.51
C VAL A 77 -17.18 0.95 10.65
N VAL A 78 -16.67 0.85 9.42
CA VAL A 78 -16.61 1.93 8.43
C VAL A 78 -17.51 1.56 7.26
N GLU A 79 -18.40 2.49 6.88
CA GLU A 79 -19.34 2.34 5.74
C GLU A 79 -20.23 1.10 5.82
N GLU A 80 -20.51 0.61 7.04
CA GLU A 80 -21.27 -0.63 7.30
C GLU A 80 -20.72 -1.88 6.61
N ARG A 81 -19.52 -1.78 6.02
CA ARG A 81 -18.93 -2.79 5.13
C ARG A 81 -17.60 -3.30 5.64
N PHE A 82 -16.85 -2.48 6.37
CA PHE A 82 -15.50 -2.81 6.79
C PHE A 82 -15.37 -2.72 8.31
N ARG A 83 -14.95 -3.81 8.95
CA ARG A 83 -14.45 -3.78 10.32
C ARG A 83 -12.95 -3.54 10.26
N VAL A 84 -12.48 -2.42 10.80
CA VAL A 84 -11.09 -2.00 10.74
C VAL A 84 -10.55 -1.78 12.14
N ARG A 85 -9.33 -2.23 12.40
CA ARG A 85 -8.65 -2.10 13.68
C ARG A 85 -7.22 -1.65 13.45
N ILE A 86 -6.68 -0.86 14.35
CA ILE A 86 -5.29 -0.40 14.28
C ILE A 86 -4.58 -0.62 15.61
N GLU A 87 -3.39 -1.20 15.55
CA GLU A 87 -2.43 -1.22 16.62
C GLU A 87 -1.24 -0.34 16.26
N ALA A 88 -0.66 0.35 17.24
CA ALA A 88 0.54 1.15 17.06
C ALA A 88 1.61 0.74 18.06
N ALA A 89 2.79 0.43 17.56
CA ALA A 89 3.98 0.18 18.38
C ALA A 89 4.83 1.45 18.49
N ARG A 90 5.69 1.50 19.51
CA ARG A 90 6.62 2.63 19.69
C ARG A 90 7.63 2.70 18.54
N GLY A 91 7.93 3.92 18.12
CA GLY A 91 8.97 4.22 17.14
C GLY A 91 8.42 4.53 15.74
N LYS A 92 9.33 4.79 14.82
CA LYS A 92 9.04 5.11 13.43
C LYS A 92 10.03 4.41 12.50
N LEU A 93 9.65 4.29 11.24
CA LEU A 93 10.44 3.65 10.20
C LEU A 93 10.77 4.66 9.10
N PRO A 94 12.01 4.68 8.59
CA PRO A 94 12.33 5.42 7.37
C PRO A 94 11.84 4.68 6.12
N CYS A 95 11.66 5.40 5.02
CA CYS A 95 11.41 4.78 3.72
C CYS A 95 12.72 4.16 3.15
N PRO A 96 12.73 2.90 2.68
CA PRO A 96 13.91 2.27 2.08
C PRO A 96 14.43 2.95 0.80
N TRP A 97 13.60 3.74 0.13
CA TRP A 97 13.98 4.60 -1.01
C TRP A 97 14.67 5.90 -0.59
N GLY A 98 14.86 6.15 0.71
CA GLY A 98 15.51 7.38 1.20
C GLY A 98 14.64 8.63 1.10
N HIS A 99 13.33 8.49 0.83
CA HIS A 99 12.40 9.62 0.88
C HIS A 99 12.38 10.27 2.27
N PRO A 100 12.35 11.61 2.35
CA PRO A 100 12.32 12.31 3.63
C PRO A 100 11.02 11.99 4.36
N GLY A 101 11.13 11.54 5.61
CA GLY A 101 9.98 11.23 6.44
C GLY A 101 10.23 10.05 7.38
N LEU A 102 9.38 9.96 8.40
CA LEU A 102 9.36 8.84 9.34
C LEU A 102 7.92 8.39 9.54
N TYR A 103 7.66 7.11 9.32
CA TYR A 103 6.34 6.52 9.32
C TYR A 103 6.08 5.77 10.62
N PRO A 104 4.93 5.95 11.29
CA PRO A 104 4.58 5.19 12.50
C PRO A 104 4.62 3.68 12.26
N LYS A 105 5.06 2.93 13.27
CA LYS A 105 4.95 1.47 13.29
C LYS A 105 3.52 1.07 13.62
N THR A 106 2.68 0.97 12.61
CA THR A 106 1.28 0.57 12.77
C THR A 106 1.02 -0.79 12.16
N HIS A 107 0.00 -1.45 12.68
CA HIS A 107 -0.58 -2.66 12.12
C HIS A 107 -2.07 -2.41 11.99
N VAL A 108 -2.55 -2.31 10.76
CA VAL A 108 -3.97 -2.11 10.44
C VAL A 108 -4.50 -3.42 9.90
N GLU A 109 -5.60 -3.90 10.45
CA GLU A 109 -6.34 -5.04 9.95
C GLU A 109 -7.72 -4.57 9.48
N LEU A 110 -8.16 -5.12 8.36
CA LEU A 110 -9.50 -4.92 7.83
C LEU A 110 -10.12 -6.26 7.51
N GLU A 111 -11.38 -6.41 7.90
CA GLU A 111 -12.29 -7.46 7.47
C GLU A 111 -13.45 -6.84 6.70
N ARG A 112 -13.70 -7.35 5.50
CA ARG A 112 -14.89 -7.04 4.73
C ARG A 112 -16.06 -7.90 5.23
N LEU A 113 -17.09 -7.27 5.78
CA LEU A 113 -18.12 -7.93 6.59
C LEU A 113 -19.06 -8.86 5.80
N ASP A 114 -19.28 -8.60 4.52
CA ASP A 114 -20.13 -9.40 3.63
C ASP A 114 -19.43 -10.66 3.10
N THR A 115 -18.10 -10.61 2.94
CA THR A 115 -17.32 -11.72 2.33
C THR A 115 -16.36 -12.41 3.30
N GLY A 116 -16.06 -11.80 4.45
CA GLY A 116 -15.02 -12.24 5.38
C GLY A 116 -13.59 -12.04 4.88
N GLU A 117 -13.41 -11.42 3.70
CA GLU A 117 -12.09 -11.18 3.12
C GLU A 117 -11.28 -10.20 3.98
N ARG A 118 -9.97 -10.43 4.06
CA ARG A 118 -9.08 -9.66 4.93
C ARG A 118 -7.93 -9.00 4.19
N LEU A 119 -7.55 -7.84 4.70
CA LEU A 119 -6.36 -7.08 4.34
C LEU A 119 -5.63 -6.65 5.61
N GLN A 120 -4.32 -6.54 5.52
CA GLN A 120 -3.50 -5.95 6.58
C GLN A 120 -2.41 -5.07 5.99
N TRP A 121 -2.09 -3.95 6.64
CA TRP A 121 -1.09 -3.00 6.18
C TRP A 121 -0.54 -2.13 7.30
N THR A 122 0.43 -1.29 6.95
CA THR A 122 1.03 -0.29 7.85
C THR A 122 0.92 1.10 7.22
N ASP A 123 1.13 2.18 7.99
CA ASP A 123 1.24 3.54 7.42
C ASP A 123 2.37 3.62 6.37
N LEU A 124 3.43 2.84 6.54
CA LEU A 124 4.53 2.76 5.57
C LEU A 124 4.12 2.03 4.28
N SER A 125 3.27 1.01 4.36
CA SER A 125 2.70 0.33 3.19
C SER A 125 1.91 1.30 2.31
N ILE A 126 1.18 2.24 2.91
CA ILE A 126 0.46 3.29 2.17
C ILE A 126 1.45 4.19 1.41
N HIS A 127 2.55 4.59 2.05
CA HIS A 127 3.59 5.38 1.39
C HIS A 127 4.27 4.61 0.24
N PHE A 128 4.52 3.32 0.42
CA PHE A 128 5.08 2.46 -0.64
C PHE A 128 4.20 2.45 -1.89
N ILE A 129 2.89 2.32 -1.72
CA ILE A 129 1.96 2.39 -2.83
C ILE A 129 1.96 3.79 -3.44
N GLU A 130 1.76 4.82 -2.63
CA GLU A 130 1.60 6.21 -3.07
C GLU A 130 2.82 6.77 -3.82
N ALA A 131 4.02 6.50 -3.30
CA ALA A 131 5.25 7.10 -3.79
C ALA A 131 6.04 6.18 -4.74
N HIS A 132 5.87 4.86 -4.62
CA HIS A 132 6.73 3.89 -5.30
C HIS A 132 5.96 2.83 -6.10
N GLY A 133 4.63 2.76 -6.02
CA GLY A 133 3.85 1.70 -6.66
C GLY A 133 4.19 0.30 -6.14
N PHE A 134 4.75 0.22 -4.92
CA PHE A 134 5.24 -1.03 -4.35
C PHE A 134 4.21 -1.62 -3.39
N TYR A 135 3.73 -2.83 -3.68
CA TYR A 135 2.74 -3.54 -2.87
C TYR A 135 3.33 -4.67 -2.03
N GLN A 136 4.67 -4.67 -1.87
CA GLN A 136 5.47 -5.66 -1.14
C GLN A 136 5.58 -7.02 -1.81
N GLY A 137 6.52 -7.84 -1.34
CA GLY A 137 6.81 -9.16 -1.88
C GLY A 137 5.71 -10.18 -1.60
N ALA A 138 5.61 -11.22 -2.42
CA ALA A 138 4.52 -12.18 -2.44
C ALA A 138 4.31 -12.95 -1.12
N GLN A 139 5.38 -13.22 -0.36
CA GLN A 139 5.29 -13.90 0.95
C GLN A 139 5.34 -12.93 2.13
N SER A 140 5.39 -11.61 1.87
CA SER A 140 5.31 -10.63 2.93
C SER A 140 3.93 -10.73 3.60
N PRO A 141 3.85 -10.76 4.95
CA PRO A 141 2.56 -10.73 5.64
C PRO A 141 1.76 -9.46 5.34
N TYR A 142 2.40 -8.42 4.84
CA TYR A 142 1.80 -7.14 4.49
C TYR A 142 1.62 -6.95 2.97
N ARG A 143 1.79 -8.03 2.15
CA ARG A 143 1.52 -8.01 0.70
C ARG A 143 0.11 -7.51 0.44
N LEU A 144 0.03 -6.42 -0.29
CA LEU A 144 -1.22 -5.78 -0.71
C LEU A 144 -1.47 -6.07 -2.19
N ASP A 145 -1.66 -7.33 -2.58
CA ASP A 145 -1.86 -7.67 -3.99
C ASP A 145 -2.87 -6.73 -4.69
N PRO A 146 -2.49 -6.01 -5.76
CA PRO A 146 -3.33 -4.93 -6.29
C PRO A 146 -4.73 -5.39 -6.68
N LYS A 147 -4.87 -6.57 -7.31
CA LYS A 147 -6.18 -7.09 -7.75
C LYS A 147 -7.05 -7.40 -6.54
N LYS A 148 -6.48 -8.02 -5.51
CA LYS A 148 -7.18 -8.32 -4.25
C LYS A 148 -7.60 -7.04 -3.53
N VAL A 149 -6.71 -6.06 -3.39
CA VAL A 149 -7.01 -4.79 -2.71
C VAL A 149 -8.11 -4.03 -3.44
N ILE A 150 -8.02 -3.91 -4.77
CA ILE A 150 -9.05 -3.25 -5.60
C ILE A 150 -10.40 -3.94 -5.44
N GLY A 151 -10.44 -5.27 -5.49
CA GLY A 151 -11.67 -6.06 -5.35
C GLY A 151 -12.31 -5.94 -3.96
N ILE A 152 -11.53 -6.11 -2.89
CA ILE A 152 -12.02 -6.01 -1.51
C ILE A 152 -12.55 -4.60 -1.22
N LEU A 153 -11.79 -3.57 -1.60
CA LEU A 153 -12.15 -2.18 -1.36
C LEU A 153 -13.25 -1.68 -2.32
N GLY A 154 -13.58 -2.45 -3.37
CA GLY A 154 -14.57 -2.09 -4.38
C GLY A 154 -14.19 -0.84 -5.16
N LEU A 155 -12.89 -0.63 -5.41
CA LEU A 155 -12.42 0.54 -6.15
C LEU A 155 -12.83 0.46 -7.62
N GLN A 156 -13.28 1.59 -8.15
CA GLN A 156 -13.66 1.75 -9.54
C GLN A 156 -12.90 2.95 -10.11
N PRO A 157 -12.57 2.96 -11.40
CA PRO A 157 -12.10 4.17 -12.08
C PRO A 157 -13.11 5.29 -11.81
N GLU A 158 -12.63 6.46 -11.39
CA GLU A 158 -13.50 7.64 -11.42
C GLU A 158 -13.91 7.85 -12.89
N ALA A 159 -15.22 7.89 -13.15
CA ALA A 159 -15.71 8.32 -14.46
C ALA A 159 -15.10 9.71 -14.72
N SER A 160 -14.32 9.86 -15.79
CA SER A 160 -13.65 11.12 -16.09
C SER A 160 -14.69 12.24 -16.10
N SER A 161 -14.66 13.12 -15.09
CA SER A 161 -15.32 14.42 -15.26
C SER A 161 -14.59 15.14 -16.39
N PRO A 162 -15.31 15.80 -17.31
CA PRO A 162 -14.67 16.58 -18.35
C PRO A 162 -13.76 17.64 -17.70
N PRO A 163 -12.64 18.00 -18.32
CA PRO A 163 -11.76 19.03 -17.79
C PRO A 163 -12.55 20.32 -17.58
N ILE A 164 -12.51 20.85 -16.36
CA ILE A 164 -13.02 22.19 -16.06
C ILE A 164 -12.22 23.15 -16.96
N PRO A 165 -12.87 23.92 -17.84
CA PRO A 165 -12.15 24.88 -18.68
C PRO A 165 -11.45 25.91 -17.78
N PRO A 166 -10.24 26.38 -18.16
CA PRO A 166 -9.55 27.42 -17.41
C PRO A 166 -10.38 28.71 -17.36
N PRO A 167 -10.18 29.56 -16.34
CA PRO A 167 -10.90 30.82 -16.15
C PRO A 167 -10.68 31.81 -17.31
#